data_AF-A3TSH7-F1
#
_entry.id   AF-A3TSH7-F1
#
_cell.length_a   1.000
_cell.length_b   1.000
_cell.length_c   1.000
_cell.angle_alpha   90.00
_cell.angle_beta   90.00
_cell.angle_gamma   90.00
#
_symmetry.space_group_name_H-M   'P 1'
#
loop_
_entity.id
_entity.type
_entity.pdbx_description
1 polymer ?
#
loop_
_entity_poly.entity_id
_entity_poly.type
_entity_poly.pdbx_seq_one_letter_code
_entity_poly.pdbx_strand_id
1 'polypeptide(L)' 'MEGMMSMMGSPMMGTMMLGGGLVLLLVLTVLVLSLIALVKFLRSPR' A
#
# COMPACT_ATOMS: atom_id res chain seq x y z
N MET A 1 -11.54 34.70 0.46
CA MET A 1 -11.12 33.53 1.27
C MET A 1 -11.87 32.24 0.89
N GLU A 2 -12.47 32.14 -0.31
CA GLU A 2 -13.25 30.95 -0.74
C GLU A 2 -12.44 29.98 -1.64
N GLY A 3 -11.43 30.45 -2.36
CA GLY A 3 -10.65 29.62 -3.30
C GLY A 3 -9.77 28.54 -2.63
N MET A 4 -9.33 28.76 -1.39
CA MET A 4 -8.48 27.79 -0.67
C MET A 4 -9.26 26.55 -0.20
N MET A 5 -10.55 26.66 0.13
CA MET A 5 -11.37 25.51 0.54
C MET A 5 -11.73 24.59 -0.64
N SER A 6 -11.80 25.13 -1.86
CA SER A 6 -12.10 24.35 -3.07
C SER A 6 -10.97 23.39 -3.47
N MET A 7 -9.71 23.75 -3.19
CA MET A 7 -8.56 22.88 -3.48
C MET A 7 -8.45 21.69 -2.52
N MET A 8 -8.92 21.81 -1.26
CA MET A 8 -8.92 20.72 -0.27
C MET A 8 -10.07 19.72 -0.44
N GLY A 9 -11.14 20.08 -1.16
CA GLY A 9 -12.29 19.21 -1.41
C GLY A 9 -12.25 18.46 -2.75
N SER A 10 -11.16 18.57 -3.52
CA SER A 10 -11.11 17.98 -4.85
C SER A 10 -10.95 16.45 -4.79
N PRO A 11 -11.72 15.70 -5.60
CA PRO A 11 -11.67 14.23 -5.66
C PRO A 11 -10.26 13.68 -5.94
N MET A 12 -9.40 14.48 -6.58
CA MET A 12 -7.98 14.18 -6.80
C MET A 12 -7.22 13.88 -5.50
N MET A 13 -7.50 14.60 -4.41
CA MET A 13 -6.83 14.41 -3.13
C MET A 13 -7.24 13.09 -2.46
N GLY A 14 -8.51 12.69 -2.61
CA GLY A 14 -9.01 11.39 -2.15
C GLY A 14 -8.38 10.21 -2.89
N THR A 15 -8.20 10.32 -4.20
CA THR A 15 -7.52 9.26 -5.00
C THR A 15 -6.05 9.10 -4.64
N MET A 16 -5.35 10.18 -4.30
CA MET A 16 -3.95 10.12 -3.85
C MET A 16 -3.81 9.46 -2.48
N MET A 17 -4.73 9.73 -1.54
CA MET A 17 -4.74 9.07 -0.23
C MET A 17 -5.09 7.58 -0.34
N LEU A 18 -6.06 7.22 -1.17
CA LEU A 18 -6.45 5.82 -1.40
C LEU A 18 -5.34 5.05 -2.13
N GLY A 19 -4.72 5.68 -3.13
CA GLY A 19 -3.60 5.11 -3.88
C GLY A 19 -2.41 4.77 -2.97
N GLY A 20 -2.05 5.67 -2.05
CA GLY A 20 -0.98 5.41 -1.07
C GLY A 20 -1.28 4.21 -0.16
N GLY A 21 -2.52 4.10 0.33
CA GLY A 21 -2.96 2.96 1.15
C GLY A 21 -2.90 1.63 0.39
N LEU A 22 -3.36 1.58 -0.85
CA LEU A 22 -3.31 0.38 -1.68
C LEU A 22 -1.89 -0.09 -1.96
N VAL A 23 -0.97 0.85 -2.22
CA VAL A 23 0.45 0.52 -2.44
C VAL A 23 1.06 -0.11 -1.19
N LEU A 24 0.79 0.44 0.01
CA LEU A 24 1.26 -0.15 1.26
C LEU A 24 0.73 -1.57 1.47
N LEU A 25 -0.55 -1.82 1.17
CA LEU A 25 -1.13 -3.16 1.25
C LEU A 25 -0.45 -4.14 0.28
N LEU A 26 -0.18 -3.72 -0.95
CA LEU A 26 0.55 -4.55 -1.92
C LEU A 26 1.99 -4.86 -1.47
N VAL A 27 2.69 -3.90 -0.88
CA VAL A 27 4.03 -4.12 -0.33
C VAL A 27 3.97 -5.12 0.83
N LEU A 28 2.99 -4.98 1.73
CA LEU A 28 2.81 -5.91 2.84
C LEU A 28 2.49 -7.33 2.37
N THR A 29 1.61 -7.50 1.38
CA THR A 29 1.28 -8.83 0.86
C THR A 29 2.49 -9.51 0.23
N VAL A 30 3.28 -8.78 -0.57
CA VAL A 30 4.53 -9.29 -1.15
C VAL A 30 5.53 -9.67 -0.06
N LEU A 31 5.71 -8.83 0.98
CA LEU A 31 6.61 -9.13 2.09
C LEU A 31 6.20 -10.40 2.83
N VAL A 32 4.91 -10.56 3.14
CA VAL A 32 4.39 -11.76 3.82
C VAL A 32 4.57 -13.00 2.96
N LEU A 33 4.20 -12.95 1.68
CA LEU A 33 4.40 -14.05 0.74
C LEU A 33 5.87 -14.43 0.62
N SER A 34 6.76 -13.44 0.52
CA SER A 34 8.20 -13.64 0.42
C SER A 34 8.77 -14.25 1.71
N LEU A 35 8.29 -13.83 2.88
CA LEU A 35 8.68 -14.41 4.17
C LEU A 35 8.21 -15.86 4.29
N ILE A 36 6.97 -16.18 3.88
CA ILE A 36 6.46 -17.55 3.87
C ILE A 36 7.30 -18.41 2.93
N ALA A 37 7.59 -17.93 1.73
CA ALA A 37 8.43 -18.64 0.76
C ALA A 37 9.84 -18.86 1.31
N LEU A 38 10.42 -17.87 1.98
CA LEU A 38 11.72 -17.97 2.63
C LEU A 38 11.69 -19.00 3.76
N VAL A 39 10.73 -18.94 4.67
CA VAL A 39 10.54 -19.92 5.74
C VAL A 39 10.37 -21.32 5.16
N LYS A 40 9.58 -21.45 4.10
CA LYS A 40 9.36 -22.74 3.42
C LYS A 40 10.63 -23.24 2.74
N PHE A 41 11.46 -22.35 2.18
CA PHE A 41 12.77 -22.71 1.64
C PHE A 41 13.75 -23.16 2.72
N LEU A 42 13.84 -22.44 3.84
CA LEU A 42 14.70 -22.83 4.97
C LEU A 42 14.21 -24.11 5.69
N ARG A 43 12.89 -24.28 5.79
CA ARG A 43 12.28 -25.48 6.39
C ARG A 43 12.22 -26.65 5.43
N SER A 44 12.42 -26.45 4.13
CA SER A 44 12.52 -27.55 3.19
C SER A 44 13.82 -28.28 3.54
N PRO A 45 13.74 -29.50 4.13
CA PRO A 45 14.92 -30.32 4.27
C PRO A 45 15.30 -30.70 2.86
N ARG A 46 16.37 -30.10 2.33
CA ARG A 46 17.06 -30.72 1.21
C ARG A 46 17.65 -32.04 1.69
#